data_AF-A0A4P7Z1M2-F1
#
_entry.id   AF-A0A4P7Z1M2-F1
#
_cell.length_a   1.000
_cell.length_b   1.000
_cell.length_c   1.000
_cell.angle_alpha   90.00
_cell.angle_beta   90.00
_cell.angle_gamma   90.00
#
_symmetry.space_group_name_H-M   'P 1'
#
loop_
_entity.id
_entity.type
_entity.pdbx_description
1 polymer ?
#
loop_
_entity_poly.entity_id
_entity_poly.type
_entity_poly.pdbx_seq_one_letter_code
_entity_poly.pdbx_strand_id
1 'polypeptide(L)'
;MGSPESSVRSVLRRAGVRPKVVHPPPLTEEQAREVRRLQREGWSVRRIAQRLGRGHTSIRTALRRWRVPRVPRQWLTPADKARVLDLANSGHTIVAIMAWTGRSEQAIRRVLRRAGVLRGRPRLDRSRIVALLTAGCRIGAIVAETGCAPGSVYRISLQEGVGTAGVALRAEELLLAGRSIPDIALLLDEEEAKVRRLLKARIHHRRRRDEGGRRSARDS
;
A
#
# COMPACT_ATOMS: atom_id res chain seq x y z
N MET A 1 -34.70 20.20 -2.08
CA MET A 1 -33.58 19.28 -2.38
C MET A 1 -34.05 18.28 -3.42
N GLY A 2 -33.48 18.27 -4.63
CA GLY A 2 -33.90 17.35 -5.70
C GLY A 2 -33.28 15.97 -5.52
N SER A 3 -34.09 14.91 -5.67
CA SER A 3 -33.59 13.53 -5.70
C SER A 3 -32.55 13.36 -6.81
N PRO A 4 -31.43 12.65 -6.56
CA PRO A 4 -30.42 12.39 -7.58
C PRO A 4 -31.04 11.74 -8.81
N GLU A 5 -30.67 12.20 -10.01
CA GLU A 5 -31.19 11.68 -11.29
C GLU A 5 -31.05 10.15 -11.40
N SER A 6 -30.02 9.58 -10.79
CA SER A 6 -29.80 8.13 -10.68
C SER A 6 -30.89 7.41 -9.89
N SER A 7 -31.39 8.04 -8.82
CA SER A 7 -32.45 7.49 -7.96
C SER A 7 -33.79 7.49 -8.70
N VAL A 8 -34.11 8.58 -9.40
CA VAL A 8 -35.32 8.70 -10.23
C VAL A 8 -35.31 7.66 -11.36
N ARG A 9 -34.18 7.51 -12.07
CA ARG A 9 -34.04 6.49 -13.12
C ARG A 9 -34.16 5.06 -12.60
N SER A 10 -33.67 4.79 -11.39
CA SER A 10 -33.81 3.47 -10.74
C SER A 10 -35.28 3.13 -10.46
N VAL A 11 -36.04 4.10 -9.94
CA VAL A 11 -37.47 3.95 -9.66
C VAL A 11 -38.25 3.72 -10.95
N LEU A 12 -38.01 4.53 -11.99
CA LEU A 12 -38.66 4.38 -13.29
C LEU A 12 -38.40 3.00 -13.93
N ARG A 13 -37.16 2.49 -13.85
CA ARG A 13 -36.82 1.15 -14.35
C ARG A 13 -37.52 0.02 -13.58
N ARG A 14 -37.66 0.15 -12.26
CA ARG A 14 -38.40 -0.82 -11.44
C ARG A 14 -39.90 -0.83 -11.77
N ALA A 15 -40.44 0.30 -12.19
CA ALA A 15 -41.81 0.43 -12.68
C ALA A 15 -42.00 0.01 -14.15
N GLY A 16 -41.00 -0.63 -14.78
CA GLY A 16 -41.08 -1.07 -16.18
C GLY A 16 -40.94 0.04 -17.23
N VAL A 17 -40.84 1.30 -16.81
CA VAL A 17 -40.62 2.44 -17.71
C VAL A 17 -39.15 2.48 -18.11
N ARG A 18 -38.87 2.34 -19.41
CA ARG A 18 -37.53 2.58 -19.97
C ARG A 18 -37.41 4.06 -20.33
N PRO A 19 -36.81 4.91 -19.47
CA PRO A 19 -36.65 6.32 -19.81
C PRO A 19 -35.85 6.45 -21.10
N LYS A 20 -36.40 7.22 -22.05
CA LYS A 20 -35.74 7.53 -23.33
C LYS A 20 -34.40 8.19 -23.02
N VAL A 21 -33.31 7.56 -23.44
CA VAL A 21 -31.96 8.08 -23.20
C VAL A 21 -31.78 9.29 -24.09
N VAL A 22 -32.00 10.49 -23.55
CA VAL A 22 -31.61 11.73 -24.21
C VAL A 22 -30.10 11.83 -24.08
N HIS A 23 -29.40 11.54 -25.17
CA HIS A 23 -27.97 11.76 -25.22
C HIS A 23 -27.73 13.28 -25.21
N PRO A 24 -26.94 13.82 -24.27
CA PRO A 24 -26.58 15.23 -24.32
C PRO A 24 -25.89 15.50 -25.66
N PRO A 25 -26.13 16.68 -26.26
CA PRO A 25 -25.57 17.02 -27.55
C PRO A 25 -24.04 16.90 -27.49
N PRO A 26 -23.40 16.47 -28.60
CA PRO A 26 -21.95 16.36 -28.67
C PRO A 26 -21.28 17.69 -28.30
N LEU A 27 -20.04 17.61 -27.82
CA LEU A 27 -19.25 18.81 -27.58
C LEU A 27 -19.06 19.56 -28.89
N THR A 28 -19.16 20.89 -28.84
CA THR A 28 -18.79 21.74 -29.99
C THR A 28 -17.28 21.66 -30.22
N GLU A 29 -16.81 22.02 -31.41
CA GLU A 29 -15.37 21.98 -31.72
C GLU A 29 -14.56 22.94 -30.83
N GLU A 30 -15.16 24.05 -30.39
CA GLU A 30 -14.56 24.96 -29.41
C GLU A 30 -14.40 24.30 -28.04
N GLN A 31 -15.46 23.65 -27.55
CA GLN A 31 -15.40 22.88 -26.31
C GLN A 31 -14.40 21.73 -26.43
N ALA A 32 -14.27 21.10 -27.59
CA ALA A 32 -13.26 20.08 -27.85
C ALA A 32 -11.83 20.61 -27.77
N ARG A 33 -11.57 21.75 -28.40
CA ARG A 33 -10.27 22.44 -28.32
C ARG A 33 -9.93 22.80 -26.88
N GLU A 34 -10.89 23.33 -26.14
CA GLU A 34 -10.69 23.73 -24.75
C GLU A 34 -10.48 22.52 -23.82
N VAL A 35 -11.25 21.43 -23.99
CA VAL A 35 -11.01 20.16 -23.28
C VAL A 35 -9.59 19.67 -23.51
N ARG A 36 -9.09 19.69 -24.76
CA ARG A 36 -7.72 19.26 -25.08
C ARG A 36 -6.67 20.15 -24.42
N ARG A 37 -6.86 21.48 -24.46
CA ARG A 37 -5.95 22.45 -23.81
C ARG A 37 -5.86 22.22 -22.31
N LEU A 38 -7.01 22.21 -21.62
CA LEU A 38 -7.09 22.00 -20.17
C LEU A 38 -6.52 20.64 -19.74
N GLN A 39 -6.71 19.61 -20.56
CA GLN A 39 -6.16 18.29 -20.27
C GLN A 39 -4.63 18.24 -20.42
N ARG A 40 -4.05 18.95 -21.40
CA ARG A 40 -2.58 19.13 -21.51
C ARG A 40 -2.02 19.89 -20.31
N GLU A 41 -2.78 20.83 -19.76
CA GLU A 41 -2.48 21.54 -18.52
C GLU A 41 -2.67 20.67 -17.26
N GLY A 42 -3.02 19.39 -17.41
CA GLY A 42 -3.15 18.44 -16.31
C GLY A 42 -4.44 18.56 -15.52
N TRP A 43 -5.46 19.25 -16.06
CA TRP A 43 -6.75 19.33 -15.38
C TRP A 43 -7.44 17.97 -15.34
N SER A 44 -8.09 17.67 -14.21
CA SER A 44 -8.88 16.45 -14.10
C SER A 44 -10.18 16.55 -14.90
N VAL A 45 -10.68 15.41 -15.38
CA VAL A 45 -11.98 15.32 -16.09
C VAL A 45 -13.12 15.95 -15.29
N ARG A 46 -13.08 15.85 -13.95
CA ARG A 46 -14.07 16.50 -13.06
C ARG A 46 -14.01 18.01 -13.12
N ARG A 47 -12.81 18.57 -13.05
CA ARG A 47 -12.60 20.02 -13.09
C ARG A 47 -12.95 20.59 -14.48
N ILE A 48 -12.59 19.87 -15.54
CA ILE A 48 -12.97 20.21 -16.92
C ILE A 48 -14.50 20.19 -17.09
N ALA A 49 -15.17 19.12 -16.62
CA ALA A 49 -16.62 18.99 -16.67
C ALA A 49 -17.33 20.15 -15.95
N GLN A 50 -16.87 20.51 -14.74
CA GLN A 50 -17.41 21.64 -13.98
C GLN A 50 -17.18 22.97 -14.71
N ARG A 51 -15.97 23.21 -15.24
CA ARG A 51 -15.62 24.45 -15.95
C ARG A 51 -16.48 24.68 -17.21
N LEU A 52 -16.83 23.60 -17.90
CA LEU A 52 -17.58 23.63 -19.16
C LEU A 52 -19.09 23.42 -18.98
N GLY A 53 -19.58 23.23 -17.74
CA GLY A 53 -20.99 22.94 -17.49
C GLY A 53 -21.48 21.64 -18.13
N ARG A 54 -20.60 20.64 -18.27
CA ARG A 54 -20.91 19.37 -18.95
C ARG A 54 -20.83 18.19 -17.98
N GLY A 55 -21.57 17.12 -18.29
CA GLY A 55 -21.50 15.87 -17.55
C GLY A 55 -20.13 15.18 -17.68
N HIS A 56 -19.63 14.61 -16.59
CA HIS A 56 -18.37 13.85 -16.55
C HIS A 56 -18.26 12.77 -17.64
N THR A 57 -19.38 12.08 -17.90
CA THR A 57 -19.45 11.02 -18.91
C THR A 57 -19.26 11.58 -20.31
N SER A 58 -19.84 12.74 -20.63
CA SER A 58 -19.69 13.39 -21.94
C SER A 58 -18.24 13.77 -22.22
N ILE A 59 -17.55 14.39 -21.25
CA ILE A 59 -16.12 14.70 -21.37
C ILE A 59 -15.29 13.43 -21.54
N ARG A 60 -15.60 12.37 -20.78
CA ARG A 60 -14.88 11.08 -20.85
C ARG A 60 -15.08 10.38 -22.20
N THR A 61 -16.29 10.42 -22.75
CA THR A 61 -16.61 9.85 -24.06
C THR A 61 -15.91 10.62 -25.17
N ALA A 62 -15.90 11.95 -25.11
CA ALA A 62 -15.21 12.78 -26.08
C ALA A 62 -13.69 12.54 -26.10
N LEU A 63 -13.06 12.51 -24.92
CA LEU A 63 -11.63 12.19 -24.80
C LEU A 63 -11.28 10.80 -25.35
N ARG A 64 -12.16 9.79 -25.14
CA ARG A 64 -12.00 8.45 -25.71
C ARG A 64 -12.10 8.46 -27.23
N ARG A 65 -13.09 9.16 -27.79
CA ARG A 65 -13.31 9.26 -29.24
C ARG A 65 -12.10 9.88 -29.94
N TRP A 66 -11.48 10.88 -29.32
CA TRP A 66 -10.29 11.56 -29.85
C TRP A 66 -8.98 10.83 -29.58
N ARG A 67 -9.01 9.58 -29.08
CA ARG A 67 -7.83 8.78 -28.69
C ARG A 67 -6.84 9.53 -27.79
N VAL A 68 -7.33 10.51 -27.04
CA VAL A 68 -6.47 11.30 -26.17
C VAL A 68 -6.10 10.42 -24.98
N PRO A 69 -4.79 10.24 -24.68
CA PRO A 69 -4.37 9.42 -23.56
C PRO A 69 -5.12 9.84 -22.29
N ARG A 70 -5.64 8.86 -21.56
CA ARG A 70 -6.21 9.13 -20.24
C ARG A 70 -5.07 9.68 -19.39
N VAL A 71 -5.13 10.96 -19.02
CA VAL A 71 -4.32 11.48 -17.92
C VAL A 71 -4.80 10.77 -16.65
N PRO A 72 -4.00 9.87 -16.05
CA PRO A 72 -4.34 9.24 -14.79
C PRO A 72 -4.62 10.33 -13.76
N ARG A 73 -5.59 10.09 -12.88
CA ARG A 73 -5.95 10.98 -11.75
C ARG A 73 -4.75 11.40 -10.87
N GLN A 74 -3.60 10.74 -11.01
CA GLN A 74 -2.40 10.93 -10.22
C GLN A 74 -1.21 11.44 -11.06
N TRP A 75 -1.43 11.94 -12.28
CA TRP A 75 -0.34 12.45 -13.10
C TRP A 75 0.02 13.86 -12.66
N LEU A 76 1.14 13.98 -11.94
CA LEU A 76 1.85 15.23 -11.74
C LEU A 76 2.35 15.74 -13.10
N THR A 77 2.03 16.98 -13.45
CA THR A 77 2.56 17.61 -14.66
C THR A 77 4.09 17.64 -14.61
N PRO A 78 4.80 17.79 -15.75
CA PRO A 78 6.24 17.99 -15.72
C PRO A 78 6.68 19.13 -14.79
N ALA A 79 5.93 20.24 -14.78
CA ALA A 79 6.15 21.36 -13.88
C ALA A 79 5.97 20.99 -12.40
N ASP A 80 4.92 20.23 -12.06
CA ASP A 80 4.75 19.74 -10.69
C ASP A 80 5.90 18.81 -10.27
N LYS A 81 6.38 17.96 -11.18
CA LYS A 81 7.51 17.05 -10.89
C LYS A 81 8.78 17.84 -10.60
N ALA A 82 9.08 18.85 -11.44
CA ALA A 82 10.24 19.72 -11.23
C ALA A 82 10.15 20.41 -9.87
N ARG A 83 9.01 21.02 -9.54
CA ARG A 83 8.80 21.67 -8.24
C ARG A 83 8.94 20.72 -7.06
N VAL A 84 8.44 19.49 -7.16
CA VAL A 84 8.63 18.46 -6.11
C VAL A 84 10.12 18.13 -5.92
N LEU A 85 10.88 18.03 -7.01
CA LEU A 85 12.31 17.73 -6.95
C LEU A 85 13.11 18.90 -6.39
N ASP A 86 12.82 20.13 -6.80
CA ASP A 86 13.49 21.33 -6.30
C ASP A 86 13.30 21.48 -4.78
N LEU A 87 12.06 21.31 -4.30
CA LEU A 87 11.76 21.35 -2.87
C LEU A 87 12.49 20.25 -2.09
N ALA A 88 12.53 19.02 -2.64
CA ALA A 88 13.22 17.91 -2.00
C ALA A 88 14.73 18.08 -1.97
N ASN A 89 15.34 18.57 -3.06
CA ASN A 89 16.77 18.88 -3.14
C ASN A 89 17.14 20.04 -2.20
N SER A 90 16.18 20.94 -1.93
CA SER A 90 16.31 21.99 -0.92
C SER A 90 16.07 21.50 0.52
N GLY A 91 15.98 20.18 0.75
CA GLY A 91 15.86 19.58 2.08
C GLY A 91 14.45 19.61 2.70
N HIS A 92 13.41 19.98 1.95
CA HIS A 92 12.05 20.01 2.50
C HIS A 92 11.53 18.60 2.79
N THR A 93 10.82 18.46 3.92
CA THR A 93 10.15 17.20 4.27
C THR A 93 8.98 16.91 3.33
N ILE A 94 8.58 15.64 3.21
CA ILE A 94 7.44 15.24 2.36
C ILE A 94 6.16 15.99 2.76
N VAL A 95 5.95 16.23 4.06
CA VAL A 95 4.78 16.96 4.58
C VAL A 95 4.81 18.43 4.09
N ALA A 96 5.96 19.09 4.15
CA ALA A 96 6.10 20.44 3.60
C ALA A 96 5.82 20.45 2.09
N ILE A 97 6.40 19.50 1.34
CA ILE A 97 6.16 19.38 -0.11
C ILE A 97 4.67 19.18 -0.41
N MET A 98 3.94 18.42 0.40
CA MET A 98 2.49 18.26 0.27
C MET A 98 1.75 19.59 0.42
N ALA A 99 2.09 20.38 1.44
CA ALA A 99 1.49 21.69 1.68
C ALA A 99 1.74 22.65 0.51
N TRP A 100 2.98 22.72 0.02
CA TRP A 100 3.36 23.61 -1.08
C TRP A 100 2.75 23.24 -2.43
N THR A 101 2.61 21.94 -2.70
CA THR A 101 2.17 21.45 -4.01
C THR A 101 0.68 21.12 -4.06
N GLY A 102 0.02 20.95 -2.92
CA GLY A 102 -1.36 20.47 -2.84
C GLY A 102 -1.52 19.03 -3.36
N ARG A 103 -0.44 18.23 -3.33
CA ARG A 103 -0.40 16.87 -3.88
C ARG A 103 -0.37 15.84 -2.77
N SER A 104 -0.89 14.64 -3.06
CA SER A 104 -0.89 13.57 -2.08
C SER A 104 0.52 13.03 -1.83
N GLU A 105 0.75 12.55 -0.62
CA GLU A 105 2.00 11.93 -0.19
C GLU A 105 2.47 10.84 -1.18
N GLN A 106 1.55 9.97 -1.60
CA GLN A 106 1.86 8.87 -2.51
C GLN A 106 2.33 9.35 -3.88
N ALA A 107 1.81 10.48 -4.37
CA ALA A 107 2.22 11.07 -5.64
C ALA A 107 3.63 11.67 -5.54
N ILE A 108 3.92 12.40 -4.46
CA ILE A 108 5.24 12.95 -4.17
C ILE A 108 6.27 11.82 -4.02
N ARG A 109 5.99 10.82 -3.17
CA ARG A 109 6.87 9.65 -2.98
C ARG A 109 7.15 8.89 -4.26
N ARG A 110 6.22 8.90 -5.23
CA ARG A 110 6.42 8.25 -6.53
C ARG A 110 7.42 9.04 -7.39
N VAL A 111 7.32 10.37 -7.41
CA VAL A 111 8.28 11.23 -8.14
C VAL A 111 9.66 11.09 -7.54
N LEU A 112 9.79 11.28 -6.23
CA LEU A 112 11.07 11.22 -5.55
C LEU A 112 11.74 9.84 -5.70
N ARG A 113 10.98 8.74 -5.71
CA ARG A 113 11.53 7.40 -5.98
C ARG A 113 12.02 7.23 -7.41
N ARG A 114 11.28 7.74 -8.40
CA ARG A 114 11.69 7.66 -9.81
C ARG A 114 12.94 8.49 -10.11
N ALA A 115 13.10 9.60 -9.39
CA ALA A 115 14.28 10.45 -9.49
C ALA A 115 15.45 9.98 -8.61
N GLY A 116 15.32 8.87 -7.89
CA GLY A 116 16.37 8.36 -7.00
C GLY A 116 16.59 9.15 -5.71
N VAL A 117 15.92 10.30 -5.53
CA VAL A 117 16.00 11.16 -4.33
C VAL A 117 15.52 10.43 -3.08
N LEU A 118 14.34 9.80 -3.16
CA LEU A 118 13.97 8.80 -2.17
C LEU A 118 14.55 7.48 -2.62
N ARG A 119 15.63 7.06 -1.95
CA ARG A 119 16.02 5.65 -1.99
C ARG A 119 14.77 4.83 -1.67
N GLY A 120 14.43 3.88 -2.53
CA GLY A 120 13.37 2.93 -2.21
C GLY A 120 13.63 2.31 -0.84
N ARG A 121 12.62 1.69 -0.22
CA ARG A 121 12.92 0.77 0.90
C ARG A 121 14.07 -0.11 0.40
N PRO A 122 15.22 -0.18 1.11
CA PRO A 122 16.34 -0.99 0.66
C PRO A 122 15.76 -2.34 0.28
N ARG A 123 16.08 -2.82 -0.93
CA ARG A 123 15.67 -4.17 -1.34
C ARG A 123 16.15 -5.06 -0.21
N LEU A 124 15.17 -5.62 0.48
CA LEU A 124 15.44 -6.40 1.67
C LEU A 124 16.25 -7.61 1.21
N ASP A 125 17.54 -7.63 1.54
CA ASP A 125 18.43 -8.71 1.20
C ASP A 125 18.10 -9.90 2.11
N ARG A 126 17.13 -10.69 1.64
CA ARG A 126 16.59 -11.83 2.37
C ARG A 126 17.68 -12.86 2.64
N SER A 127 18.53 -13.14 1.64
CA SER A 127 19.62 -14.10 1.76
C SER A 127 20.61 -13.69 2.84
N ARG A 128 20.99 -12.39 2.88
CA ARG A 128 21.86 -11.87 3.94
C ARG A 128 21.21 -11.97 5.31
N ILE A 129 19.93 -11.61 5.45
CA ILE A 129 19.21 -11.71 6.73
C ILE A 129 19.14 -13.17 7.21
N VAL A 130 18.86 -14.12 6.31
CA VAL A 130 18.84 -15.55 6.63
C VAL A 130 20.22 -16.02 7.08
N ALA A 131 21.29 -15.66 6.37
CA ALA A 131 22.65 -16.02 6.75
C ALA A 131 23.01 -15.51 8.17
N LEU A 132 22.66 -14.26 8.50
CA LEU A 132 22.88 -13.71 9.83
C LEU A 132 22.02 -14.39 10.91
N LEU A 133 20.77 -14.75 10.59
CA LEU A 133 19.90 -15.49 11.51
C LEU A 133 20.43 -16.90 11.79
N THR A 134 20.91 -17.59 10.75
CA THR A 134 21.54 -18.92 10.86
C THR A 134 22.84 -18.86 11.66
N ALA A 135 23.62 -17.78 11.50
CA ALA A 135 24.80 -17.52 12.32
C ALA A 135 24.48 -17.16 13.79
N GLY A 136 23.21 -17.11 14.18
CA GLY A 136 22.79 -16.80 15.55
C GLY A 136 22.87 -15.32 15.93
N CYS A 137 23.00 -14.41 14.95
CA CYS A 137 23.06 -12.98 15.22
C CYS A 137 21.76 -12.48 15.89
N ARG A 138 21.91 -11.57 16.87
CA ARG A 138 20.76 -10.93 17.52
C ARG A 138 20.03 -10.03 16.52
N ILE A 139 18.69 -9.99 16.60
CA ILE A 139 17.84 -9.19 15.71
C ILE A 139 18.28 -7.71 15.68
N GLY A 140 18.66 -7.13 16.82
CA GLY A 140 19.16 -5.75 16.87
C GLY A 140 20.42 -5.52 16.03
N ALA A 141 21.35 -6.47 16.02
CA ALA A 141 22.57 -6.41 15.20
C ALA A 141 22.22 -6.53 13.70
N ILE A 142 21.31 -7.45 13.35
CA ILE A 142 20.82 -7.62 11.98
C ILE A 142 20.16 -6.34 11.47
N VAL A 143 19.34 -5.70 12.30
CA VAL A 143 18.66 -4.43 11.98
C VAL A 143 19.68 -3.31 11.77
N ALA A 144 20.69 -3.21 12.63
CA ALA A 144 21.76 -2.22 12.48
C ALA A 144 22.57 -2.43 11.20
N GLU A 145 22.89 -3.68 10.86
CA GLU A 145 23.67 -4.02 9.67
C GLU A 145 22.90 -3.85 8.36
N THR A 146 21.64 -4.32 8.32
CA THR A 146 20.85 -4.39 7.08
C THR A 146 19.94 -3.19 6.88
N GLY A 147 19.75 -2.35 7.90
CA GLY A 147 18.82 -1.22 7.90
C GLY A 147 17.34 -1.62 7.77
N CYS A 148 17.00 -2.90 7.94
CA CYS A 148 15.62 -3.37 7.83
C CYS A 148 14.87 -3.23 9.16
N ALA A 149 13.55 -3.11 9.10
CA ALA A 149 12.74 -3.02 10.31
C ALA A 149 12.77 -4.35 11.11
N PRO A 150 12.79 -4.33 12.46
CA PRO A 150 12.79 -5.56 13.27
C PRO A 150 11.68 -6.54 12.90
N GLY A 151 10.46 -6.03 12.64
CA GLY A 151 9.34 -6.86 12.21
C GLY A 151 9.54 -7.59 10.88
N SER A 152 10.38 -7.06 9.98
CA SER A 152 10.77 -7.76 8.76
C SER A 152 11.70 -8.93 9.06
N VAL A 153 12.69 -8.73 9.94
CA VAL A 153 13.60 -9.81 10.39
C VAL A 153 12.81 -10.93 11.04
N TYR A 154 11.88 -10.60 11.96
CA TYR A 154 11.00 -11.59 12.58
C TYR A 154 10.18 -12.37 11.56
N ARG A 155 9.60 -11.70 10.57
CA ARG A 155 8.80 -12.37 9.54
C ARG A 155 9.64 -13.33 8.71
N ILE A 156 10.87 -12.95 8.35
CA ILE A 156 11.79 -13.79 7.59
C ILE A 156 12.21 -14.99 8.44
N SER A 157 12.58 -14.77 9.70
CA SER A 157 12.90 -15.83 10.67
C SER A 157 11.77 -16.87 10.74
N LEU A 158 10.51 -16.43 10.84
CA LEU A 158 9.36 -17.34 10.87
C LEU A 158 9.13 -18.08 9.55
N GLN A 159 9.23 -17.39 8.42
CA GLN A 159 8.98 -17.97 7.09
C GLN A 159 10.05 -19.00 6.70
N GLU A 160 11.30 -18.74 7.05
CA GLU A 160 12.45 -19.58 6.70
C GLU A 160 12.76 -20.61 7.79
N GLY A 161 12.07 -20.54 8.94
CA GLY A 161 12.31 -21.44 10.07
C GLY A 161 13.69 -21.28 10.71
N VAL A 162 14.38 -20.15 10.48
CA VAL A 162 15.74 -19.88 11.00
C VAL A 162 15.71 -18.91 12.17
N GLY A 163 16.75 -18.96 12.99
CA GLY A 163 16.88 -18.13 14.19
C GLY A 163 15.86 -18.48 15.27
N THR A 164 15.94 -17.80 16.42
CA THR A 164 15.21 -18.16 17.64
C THR A 164 13.69 -18.27 17.45
N ALA A 165 13.08 -17.35 16.69
CA ALA A 165 11.63 -17.33 16.50
C ALA A 165 11.15 -18.41 15.52
N GLY A 166 11.90 -18.64 14.43
CA GLY A 166 11.64 -19.69 13.45
C GLY A 166 11.78 -21.08 14.05
N VAL A 167 12.89 -21.33 14.76
CA VAL A 167 13.13 -22.59 15.48
C VAL A 167 12.04 -22.85 16.52
N ALA A 168 11.62 -21.83 17.28
CA ALA A 168 10.56 -21.97 18.26
C ALA A 168 9.19 -22.33 17.64
N LEU A 169 8.86 -21.75 16.47
CA LEU A 169 7.63 -22.09 15.75
C LEU A 169 7.69 -23.53 15.23
N ARG A 170 8.81 -23.93 14.62
CA ARG A 170 8.97 -25.27 14.06
C ARG A 170 8.98 -26.35 15.15
N ALA A 171 9.61 -26.07 16.29
CA ALA A 171 9.56 -26.95 17.46
C ALA A 171 8.13 -27.14 17.98
N GLU A 172 7.32 -26.07 17.99
CA GLU A 172 5.92 -26.14 18.40
C GLU A 172 5.08 -26.96 17.42
N GLU A 173 5.28 -26.80 16.10
CA GLU A 173 4.62 -27.59 15.07
C GLU A 173 4.93 -29.08 15.21
N LEU A 174 6.21 -29.44 15.42
CA LEU A 174 6.62 -30.84 15.61
C LEU A 174 6.08 -31.44 16.91
N LEU A 175 6.02 -30.65 17.99
CA LEU A 175 5.41 -31.08 19.25
C LEU A 175 3.92 -31.37 19.08
N LEU A 176 3.20 -30.50 18.36
CA LEU A 176 1.78 -30.70 18.04
C LEU A 176 1.56 -31.92 17.12
N ALA A 177 2.55 -32.27 16.30
CA ALA A 177 2.57 -33.51 15.51
C ALA A 177 2.93 -34.77 16.33
N GLY A 178 3.09 -34.65 17.65
CA GLY A 178 3.33 -35.79 18.55
C GLY A 178 4.80 -36.21 18.66
N ARG A 179 5.76 -35.41 18.18
CA ARG A 179 7.20 -35.72 18.34
C ARG A 179 7.65 -35.47 19.77
N SER A 180 8.56 -36.32 20.25
CA SER A 180 9.18 -36.13 21.57
C SER A 180 10.18 -34.97 21.53
N ILE A 181 10.46 -34.35 22.69
CA ILE A 181 11.44 -33.25 22.77
C ILE A 181 12.85 -33.67 22.30
N PRO A 182 13.37 -34.87 22.64
CA PRO A 182 14.62 -35.38 22.08
C PRO A 182 14.59 -35.48 20.55
N ASP A 183 13.51 -36.00 19.96
CA ASP A 183 13.39 -36.10 18.49
C ASP A 183 13.36 -34.72 17.83
N ILE A 184 12.67 -33.76 18.45
CA ILE A 184 12.59 -32.37 17.95
C ILE A 184 13.97 -31.72 17.99
N ALA A 185 14.72 -31.90 19.08
CA ALA A 185 16.08 -31.40 19.24
C ALA A 185 16.99 -31.95 18.13
N LEU A 186 16.93 -33.25 17.87
CA LEU A 186 17.67 -33.91 16.79
C LEU A 186 17.26 -33.37 15.40
N LEU A 187 15.96 -33.23 15.13
CA LEU A 187 15.45 -32.76 13.83
C LEU A 187 15.79 -31.30 13.53
N LEU A 188 15.98 -30.48 14.56
CA LEU A 188 16.29 -29.06 14.43
C LEU A 188 17.79 -28.76 14.55
N ASP A 189 18.63 -29.77 14.82
CA ASP A 189 20.05 -29.62 15.14
C ASP A 189 20.27 -28.64 16.30
N GLU A 190 19.53 -28.84 17.39
CA GLU A 190 19.50 -27.96 18.55
C GLU A 190 19.58 -28.73 19.87
N GLU A 191 20.11 -28.10 20.91
CA GLU A 191 20.11 -28.70 22.25
C GLU A 191 18.68 -28.83 22.81
N GLU A 192 18.37 -29.97 23.44
CA GLU A 192 17.07 -30.19 24.11
C GLU A 192 16.73 -29.07 25.10
N ALA A 193 17.71 -28.61 25.88
CA ALA A 193 17.52 -27.51 26.85
C ALA A 193 17.13 -26.20 26.16
N LYS A 194 17.64 -25.94 24.95
CA LYS A 194 17.25 -24.79 24.15
C LYS A 194 15.84 -24.95 23.61
N VAL A 195 15.49 -26.12 23.04
CA VAL A 195 14.13 -26.41 22.56
C VAL A 195 13.09 -26.23 23.68
N ARG A 196 13.35 -26.76 24.88
CA ARG A 196 12.47 -26.58 26.06
C ARG A 196 12.26 -25.11 26.42
N ARG A 197 13.34 -24.32 26.45
CA ARG A 197 13.27 -22.87 26.73
C ARG A 197 12.43 -22.14 25.67
N LEU A 198 12.62 -22.46 24.40
CA LEU A 198 11.88 -21.86 23.28
C LEU A 198 10.38 -22.15 23.35
N LEU A 199 10.02 -23.42 23.56
CA LEU A 199 8.62 -23.85 23.72
C LEU A 199 7.96 -23.15 24.91
N LYS A 200 8.64 -23.10 26.06
CA LYS A 200 8.14 -22.42 27.27
C LYS A 200 7.89 -20.93 27.02
N ALA A 201 8.84 -20.23 26.39
CA ALA A 201 8.69 -18.82 26.03
C ALA A 201 7.49 -18.58 25.10
N ARG A 202 7.27 -19.51 24.15
CA ARG A 202 6.18 -19.41 23.18
C ARG A 202 4.80 -19.65 23.77
N ILE A 203 4.68 -20.62 24.68
CA ILE A 203 3.46 -20.84 25.48
C ILE A 203 3.12 -19.57 26.29
N HIS A 204 4.12 -18.97 26.94
CA HIS A 204 3.92 -17.74 27.71
C HIS A 204 3.46 -16.57 26.82
N HIS A 205 4.06 -16.42 25.64
CA HIS A 205 3.67 -15.40 24.67
C HIS A 205 2.22 -15.57 24.19
N ARG A 206 1.76 -16.80 23.91
CA ARG A 206 0.36 -17.08 23.54
C ARG A 206 -0.60 -16.66 24.65
N ARG A 207 -0.34 -17.08 25.90
CA ARG A 207 -1.16 -16.71 27.07
C ARG A 207 -1.31 -15.20 27.20
N ARG A 208 -0.20 -14.45 27.09
CA ARG A 208 -0.22 -12.98 27.12
C ARG A 208 -1.07 -12.37 26.00
N ARG A 209 -1.01 -12.93 24.79
CA ARG A 209 -1.81 -12.45 23.66
C ARG A 209 -3.30 -12.69 23.89
N ASP A 210 -3.66 -13.87 24.38
CA ASP A 210 -5.04 -14.24 24.67
C ASP A 210 -5.62 -13.39 25.81
N GLU A 211 -4.84 -13.13 26.85
CA GLU A 211 -5.20 -12.25 27.96
C GLU A 211 -5.34 -10.78 27.52
N GLY A 212 -4.42 -10.28 26.68
CA GLY A 212 -4.47 -8.92 26.15
C GLY A 212 -5.66 -8.69 25.19
N GLY A 213 -5.99 -9.70 24.38
CA GLY A 213 -7.16 -9.68 23.51
C GLY A 213 -8.47 -9.63 24.32
N ARG A 214 -8.56 -10.40 25.41
CA ARG A 214 -9.74 -10.42 26.30
C ARG A 214 -9.96 -9.10 27.04
N ARG A 215 -8.91 -8.36 27.39
CA ARG A 215 -9.03 -7.02 28.01
C ARG A 215 -9.54 -6.00 27.00
N SER A 216 -8.96 -5.97 25.80
CA SER A 216 -9.37 -5.04 24.75
C SER A 216 -10.83 -5.23 24.31
N ALA A 217 -11.34 -6.47 24.36
CA ALA A 217 -12.73 -6.81 24.03
C ALA A 217 -13.75 -6.49 25.15
N ARG A 218 -13.29 -6.17 26.37
CA ARG A 218 -14.17 -5.72 27.48
C ARG A 218 -14.33 -4.20 27.53
N ASP A 219 -13.41 -3.47 26.92
CA ASP A 219 -13.37 -2.00 26.90
C ASP A 219 -13.91 -1.40 25.59
N SER A 220 -14.43 -2.23 24.66
CA SER A 220 -15.05 -1.84 23.37
C SER A 220 -16.53 -2.14 23.36
#